data_AF-A0A1J8QDU8-F1
#
_entry.id   AF-A0A1J8QDU8-F1
#
_cell.length_a   1.000
_cell.length_b   1.000
_cell.length_c   1.000
_cell.angle_alpha   90.00
_cell.angle_beta   90.00
_cell.angle_gamma   90.00
#
_symmetry.space_group_name_H-M   'P 1'
#
loop_
_entity.id
_entity.type
_entity.pdbx_description
1 polymer ?
#
loop_
_entity_poly.entity_id
_entity_poly.type
_entity_poly.pdbx_seq_one_letter_code
_entity_poly.pdbx_strand_id
1 'polypeptide(L)'
;MRHIKMIQLCLLLIMSLRGAYAVNITDRFLEFIRNANQTLNATGLVSATGEQVANVRSDILNATGFTYRACLQACGAGTEAPSWGNISQQFGAWLLPYLALISQLPFGARHRVSNLMSAILTVGSPVLAGYSMILTILNARWISRQFQDVTFPNAEDAVRILKSLQQTPLRITKKGSLLSSLIVLHENDDWWSKTAEYLDYVHTWSILSATSIAWVIIAYLLTVASSLADVSANINSNGQGTGSVWLWLLPIVIGWLQLSPKCDYTRVKKAMDNVDAVAFVATYDGIVKASELSETRAISIDTIVEEPPSPDEDLTPPVYNYARALAWARSAEDVLNGFQMASDNARAHIPVKNDAVWANSNRRNIIEPCNRLGNPYDVDTYCQLQVARSPWASGMFYRMFKASVLPLALQWATTGAAILVVWYTPTVGLGCRSLVYLLYGAMSTIVWMMLVLSSILSHYAAYPDQRYTLYPYRRHASYPFRRHASYPYRRLAHTSYPDGHLPAVRLAKVLANVLRWGGKSLAVVNAFCIVVSGMLQFTNVYDNCYCNSSVLGLGADYAYDIIFPSDSQVDQTRAAWAGALVLGCVTSGGFIFYIYLLNDLPPK
;
A
#
# COMPACT_ATOMS: atom_id res chain seq x y z
N MET A 1 3.11 -5.46 26.34
CA MET A 1 2.42 -4.49 27.24
C MET A 1 2.01 -3.17 26.58
N ARG A 2 2.85 -2.48 25.76
CA ARG A 2 2.42 -1.23 25.07
C ARG A 2 1.28 -1.42 24.04
N HIS A 3 1.31 -2.48 23.24
CA HIS A 3 0.21 -2.79 22.29
C HIS A 3 -1.11 -3.12 23.00
N ILE A 4 -1.05 -3.76 24.18
CA ILE A 4 -2.24 -4.10 24.99
C ILE A 4 -2.92 -2.83 25.50
N LYS A 5 -2.15 -1.81 25.93
CA LYS A 5 -2.71 -0.52 26.38
C LYS A 5 -3.35 0.29 25.25
N MET A 6 -2.84 0.19 24.02
CA MET A 6 -3.41 0.88 22.86
C MET A 6 -4.67 0.18 22.35
N ILE A 7 -4.69 -1.15 22.35
CA ILE A 7 -5.90 -1.95 22.13
C ILE A 7 -6.94 -1.68 23.23
N GLN A 8 -6.52 -1.54 24.49
CA GLN A 8 -7.41 -1.11 25.58
C GLN A 8 -7.94 0.31 25.39
N LEU A 9 -7.18 1.26 24.82
CA LEU A 9 -7.65 2.62 24.53
C LEU A 9 -8.69 2.65 23.40
N CYS A 10 -8.51 1.83 22.36
CA CYS A 10 -9.51 1.67 21.30
C CYS A 10 -10.71 0.83 21.72
N LEU A 11 -10.51 -0.21 22.53
CA LEU A 11 -11.60 -0.88 23.23
C LEU A 11 -12.30 0.08 24.19
N LEU A 12 -11.62 1.04 24.81
CA LEU A 12 -12.25 2.10 25.62
C LEU A 12 -13.00 3.13 24.76
N LEU A 13 -12.56 3.39 23.52
CA LEU A 13 -13.29 4.22 22.54
C LEU A 13 -14.53 3.49 21.97
N ILE A 14 -14.43 2.16 21.82
CA ILE A 14 -15.53 1.27 21.46
C ILE A 14 -16.44 0.97 22.67
N MET A 15 -15.91 0.95 23.90
CA MET A 15 -16.67 0.78 25.15
C MET A 15 -17.17 2.12 25.72
N SER A 16 -16.74 3.27 25.19
CA SER A 16 -17.35 4.57 25.47
C SER A 16 -18.71 4.74 24.77
N LEU A 17 -19.16 3.72 24.04
CA LEU A 17 -20.56 3.47 23.74
C LEU A 17 -21.31 3.22 25.06
N ARG A 18 -21.61 4.28 25.81
CA ARG A 18 -22.73 4.25 26.77
C ARG A 18 -23.98 4.01 25.91
N GLY A 19 -24.39 2.75 25.80
CA GLY A 19 -25.64 2.38 25.11
C GLY A 19 -26.84 2.97 25.84
N ALA A 20 -28.00 3.01 25.19
CA ALA A 20 -29.30 3.31 25.77
C ALA A 20 -30.16 2.03 25.92
N TYR A 21 -30.82 1.82 27.07
CA TYR A 21 -31.52 0.56 27.36
C TYR A 21 -32.75 0.59 26.48
N ALA A 22 -32.90 -0.29 25.51
CA ALA A 22 -34.20 -0.46 24.90
C ALA A 22 -34.65 -1.89 25.16
N VAL A 23 -35.63 -2.01 26.06
CA VAL A 23 -36.83 -2.76 25.70
C VAL A 23 -37.32 -2.13 24.39
N ASN A 24 -37.46 -2.92 23.32
CA ASN A 24 -37.94 -2.54 21.99
C ASN A 24 -38.26 -1.04 21.85
N ILE A 25 -37.34 -0.26 21.26
CA ILE A 25 -37.41 1.22 21.24
C ILE A 25 -38.73 1.72 20.66
N THR A 26 -39.30 0.96 19.72
CA THR A 26 -40.62 1.16 19.13
C THR A 26 -41.74 1.02 20.16
N ASP A 27 -41.71 -0.02 21.01
CA ASP A 27 -42.71 -0.21 22.06
C ASP A 27 -42.64 0.91 23.11
N ARG A 28 -41.42 1.31 23.49
CA ARG A 28 -41.21 2.45 24.41
C ARG A 28 -41.68 3.76 23.80
N PHE A 29 -41.49 3.96 22.51
CA PHE A 29 -42.01 5.12 21.80
C PHE A 29 -43.55 5.16 21.82
N LEU A 30 -44.20 4.03 21.52
CA LEU A 30 -45.66 3.92 21.54
C LEU A 30 -46.22 4.16 22.94
N GLU A 31 -45.54 3.69 23.99
CA GLU A 31 -45.87 3.98 25.39
C GLU A 31 -45.72 5.48 25.71
N PHE A 32 -44.63 6.11 25.23
CA PHE A 32 -44.37 7.54 25.41
C PHE A 32 -45.46 8.40 24.74
N ILE A 33 -45.85 8.08 23.50
CA ILE A 33 -46.96 8.76 22.81
C ILE A 33 -48.27 8.62 23.58
N ARG A 34 -48.57 7.41 24.11
CA ARG A 34 -49.79 7.16 24.87
C ARG A 34 -49.85 8.03 26.14
N ASN A 35 -48.75 8.12 26.87
CA ASN A 35 -48.64 8.94 28.07
C ASN A 35 -48.72 10.45 27.75
N ALA A 36 -48.08 10.89 26.67
CA ALA A 36 -48.17 12.28 26.18
C ALA A 36 -49.60 12.65 25.79
N ASN A 37 -50.34 11.76 25.13
CA ASN A 37 -51.73 11.99 24.74
C ASN A 37 -52.69 12.08 25.95
N GLN A 38 -52.42 11.32 27.01
CA GLN A 38 -53.18 11.41 28.26
C GLN A 38 -52.90 12.70 29.03
N THR A 39 -51.64 13.13 29.06
CA THR A 39 -51.19 14.32 29.83
C THR A 39 -51.25 15.63 29.04
N LEU A 40 -51.51 15.57 27.73
CA LEU A 40 -51.40 16.69 26.78
C LEU A 40 -50.02 17.39 26.83
N ASN A 41 -48.99 16.61 27.13
CA ASN A 41 -47.61 17.09 27.20
C ASN A 41 -46.77 16.44 26.10
N ALA A 42 -46.50 17.19 25.03
CA ALA A 42 -45.70 16.75 23.89
C ALA A 42 -44.19 16.96 24.10
N THR A 43 -43.76 17.35 25.32
CA THR A 43 -42.34 17.61 25.59
C THR A 43 -41.51 16.37 25.29
N GLY A 44 -40.54 16.53 24.38
CA GLY A 44 -39.68 15.44 23.95
C GLY A 44 -40.16 14.67 22.72
N LEU A 45 -41.37 14.90 22.22
CA LEU A 45 -41.82 14.37 20.92
C LEU A 45 -41.35 15.27 19.77
N VAL A 46 -40.95 14.66 18.65
CA VAL A 46 -40.53 15.36 17.45
C VAL A 46 -41.27 14.92 16.19
N SER A 47 -41.36 15.84 15.23
CA SER A 47 -41.84 15.61 13.87
C SER A 47 -40.74 14.97 13.01
N ALA A 48 -41.06 14.69 11.74
CA ALA A 48 -40.11 14.10 10.78
C ALA A 48 -38.86 15.00 10.54
N THR A 49 -38.97 16.31 10.78
CA THR A 49 -37.87 17.27 10.64
C THR A 49 -37.04 17.43 11.91
N GLY A 50 -37.40 16.74 13.00
CA GLY A 50 -36.78 16.90 14.31
C GLY A 50 -37.32 18.09 15.12
N GLU A 51 -38.33 18.80 14.61
CA GLU A 51 -38.97 19.90 15.32
C GLU A 51 -39.89 19.39 16.42
N GLN A 52 -39.95 20.12 17.54
CA GLN A 52 -40.80 19.75 18.66
C GLN A 52 -42.28 19.85 18.28
N VAL A 53 -43.03 18.81 18.63
CA VAL A 53 -44.47 18.72 18.36
C VAL A 53 -45.25 19.61 19.34
N ALA A 54 -46.32 20.25 18.87
CA ALA A 54 -47.18 21.08 19.73
C ALA A 54 -47.99 20.23 20.73
N ASN A 55 -48.43 20.84 21.83
CA ASN A 55 -49.27 20.21 22.86
C ASN A 55 -50.74 20.04 22.39
N VAL A 56 -50.92 19.49 21.19
CA VAL A 56 -52.22 19.25 20.55
C VAL A 56 -52.34 17.76 20.28
N ARG A 57 -53.50 17.18 20.57
CA ARG A 57 -53.74 15.73 20.45
C ARG A 57 -53.45 15.18 19.04
N SER A 58 -53.80 15.92 17.99
CA SER A 58 -53.50 15.53 16.60
C SER A 58 -52.00 15.40 16.36
N ASP A 59 -51.24 16.34 16.89
CA ASP A 59 -49.82 16.47 16.59
C ASP A 59 -49.04 15.43 17.40
N ILE A 60 -49.42 15.20 18.66
CA ILE A 60 -48.89 14.14 19.52
C ILE A 60 -49.03 12.75 18.86
N LEU A 61 -50.19 12.47 18.26
CA LEU A 61 -50.45 11.20 17.58
C LEU A 61 -49.70 11.07 16.24
N ASN A 62 -49.33 12.19 15.63
CA ASN A 62 -48.55 12.25 14.39
C ASN A 62 -47.03 12.37 14.64
N ALA A 63 -46.58 12.32 15.89
CA ALA A 63 -45.16 12.35 16.21
C ALA A 63 -44.44 11.12 15.62
N THR A 64 -43.30 11.36 14.99
CA THR A 64 -42.52 10.31 14.30
C THR A 64 -41.30 9.86 15.10
N GLY A 65 -40.96 10.60 16.17
CA GLY A 65 -39.85 10.24 17.05
C GLY A 65 -39.81 11.06 18.34
N PHE A 66 -38.68 11.00 19.04
CA PHE A 66 -38.43 11.78 20.26
C PHE A 66 -37.04 12.43 20.29
N THR A 67 -36.85 13.43 21.16
CA THR A 67 -35.54 14.03 21.42
C THR A 67 -34.61 13.04 22.11
N TYR A 68 -33.30 13.22 21.95
CA TYR A 68 -32.29 12.37 22.59
C TYR A 68 -32.48 12.27 24.12
N ARG A 69 -32.80 13.38 24.78
CA ARG A 69 -33.05 13.39 26.23
C ARG A 69 -34.30 12.59 26.62
N ALA A 70 -35.38 12.72 25.84
CA ALA A 70 -36.59 11.96 26.06
C ALA A 70 -36.37 10.46 25.80
N CYS A 71 -35.57 10.11 24.80
CA CYS A 71 -35.12 8.74 24.59
C CYS A 71 -34.44 8.17 25.83
N LEU A 72 -33.42 8.87 26.34
CA LEU A 72 -32.66 8.38 27.49
C LEU A 72 -33.54 8.18 28.72
N GLN A 73 -34.58 9.00 28.89
CA GLN A 73 -35.54 8.87 29.98
C GLN A 73 -36.50 7.69 29.78
N ALA A 74 -37.00 7.49 28.56
CA ALA A 74 -37.96 6.43 28.24
C ALA A 74 -37.30 5.04 28.14
N CYS A 75 -36.07 5.03 27.62
CA CYS A 75 -35.34 3.83 27.27
C CYS A 75 -34.28 3.52 28.37
N GLY A 76 -33.38 4.44 28.71
CA GLY A 76 -32.30 4.24 29.69
C GLY A 76 -30.90 4.15 29.05
N ALA A 77 -29.94 3.40 29.64
CA ALA A 77 -28.50 3.32 29.30
C ALA A 77 -27.85 1.92 28.91
N GLY A 78 -28.55 0.91 28.37
CA GLY A 78 -28.05 -0.43 27.95
C GLY A 78 -28.08 -0.74 26.44
N THR A 79 -28.29 -2.00 26.00
CA THR A 79 -28.32 -2.40 24.57
C THR A 79 -29.36 -3.49 24.30
N GLU A 80 -30.05 -3.45 23.16
CA GLU A 80 -30.95 -4.55 22.71
C GLU A 80 -30.15 -5.86 22.55
N ALA A 81 -30.78 -7.00 22.87
CA ALA A 81 -30.15 -8.30 22.70
C ALA A 81 -29.98 -8.62 21.19
N PRO A 82 -28.75 -8.90 20.72
CA PRO A 82 -28.53 -9.20 19.32
C PRO A 82 -29.26 -10.47 18.88
N SER A 83 -29.91 -10.42 17.72
CA SER A 83 -30.47 -11.63 17.10
C SER A 83 -29.42 -12.33 16.23
N TRP A 84 -29.18 -13.62 16.50
CA TRP A 84 -28.20 -14.41 15.74
C TRP A 84 -28.57 -14.50 14.24
N GLY A 85 -29.88 -14.52 13.93
CA GLY A 85 -30.37 -14.49 12.55
C GLY A 85 -29.87 -13.26 11.78
N ASN A 86 -30.06 -12.06 12.33
CA ASN A 86 -29.58 -10.83 11.70
C ASN A 86 -28.06 -10.78 11.60
N ILE A 87 -27.34 -11.17 12.67
CA ILE A 87 -25.87 -11.20 12.67
C ILE A 87 -25.34 -12.07 11.53
N SER A 88 -25.79 -13.33 11.47
CA SER A 88 -25.29 -14.30 10.51
C SER A 88 -25.62 -13.89 9.07
N GLN A 89 -26.82 -13.38 8.81
CA GLN A 89 -27.25 -12.92 7.50
C GLN A 89 -26.44 -11.69 7.05
N GLN A 90 -26.33 -10.66 7.89
CA GLN A 90 -25.61 -9.43 7.54
C GLN A 90 -24.10 -9.67 7.41
N PHE A 91 -23.51 -10.48 8.30
CA PHE A 91 -22.11 -10.88 8.20
C PHE A 91 -21.80 -11.62 6.90
N GLY A 92 -22.63 -12.63 6.58
CA GLY A 92 -22.48 -13.43 5.38
C GLY A 92 -22.62 -12.62 4.09
N ALA A 93 -23.50 -11.62 4.09
CA ALA A 93 -23.77 -10.79 2.92
C ALA A 93 -22.76 -9.64 2.73
N TRP A 94 -22.40 -8.93 3.82
CA TRP A 94 -21.69 -7.65 3.71
C TRP A 94 -20.21 -7.68 4.09
N LEU A 95 -19.74 -8.70 4.82
CA LEU A 95 -18.36 -8.73 5.33
C LEU A 95 -17.59 -9.99 4.93
N LEU A 96 -18.20 -11.16 5.03
CA LEU A 96 -17.56 -12.44 4.72
C LEU A 96 -16.93 -12.50 3.31
N PRO A 97 -17.56 -11.99 2.23
CA PRO A 97 -16.97 -12.01 0.90
C PRO A 97 -15.64 -11.23 0.84
N TYR A 98 -15.55 -10.10 1.54
CA TYR A 98 -14.32 -9.29 1.59
C TYR A 98 -13.23 -9.94 2.43
N LEU A 99 -13.59 -10.56 3.56
CA LEU A 99 -12.63 -11.33 4.37
C LEU A 99 -12.05 -12.50 3.57
N ALA A 100 -12.86 -13.18 2.77
CA ALA A 100 -12.38 -14.21 1.85
C ALA A 100 -11.41 -13.62 0.81
N LEU A 101 -11.71 -12.43 0.29
CA LEU A 101 -10.89 -11.78 -0.74
C LEU A 101 -9.50 -11.33 -0.24
N ILE A 102 -9.33 -11.08 1.08
CA ILE A 102 -8.00 -10.83 1.68
C ILE A 102 -7.04 -11.99 1.39
N SER A 103 -7.53 -13.22 1.31
CA SER A 103 -6.70 -14.40 0.98
C SER A 103 -6.11 -14.34 -0.44
N GLN A 104 -6.66 -13.53 -1.33
CA GLN A 104 -6.21 -13.34 -2.71
C GLN A 104 -5.13 -12.25 -2.84
N LEU A 105 -4.77 -11.57 -1.74
CA LEU A 105 -3.65 -10.64 -1.76
C LEU A 105 -2.33 -11.37 -1.99
N PRO A 106 -1.33 -10.73 -2.64
CA PRO A 106 -0.03 -11.34 -2.86
C PRO A 106 0.74 -11.50 -1.55
N PHE A 107 1.04 -12.76 -1.21
CA PHE A 107 1.89 -13.15 -0.08
C PHE A 107 3.17 -13.81 -0.59
N GLY A 108 4.28 -13.60 0.12
CA GLY A 108 5.58 -14.15 -0.31
C GLY A 108 6.73 -13.87 0.64
N ALA A 109 6.45 -13.36 1.85
CA ALA A 109 7.47 -13.07 2.82
C ALA A 109 8.22 -14.35 3.27
N ARG A 110 9.49 -14.18 3.63
CA ARG A 110 10.34 -15.21 4.24
C ARG A 110 9.71 -15.85 5.48
N HIS A 111 8.95 -15.08 6.27
CA HIS A 111 8.32 -15.51 7.51
C HIS A 111 6.80 -15.36 7.44
N ARG A 112 6.06 -16.33 7.98
CA ARG A 112 4.58 -16.34 7.98
C ARG A 112 3.97 -15.12 8.70
N VAL A 113 4.58 -14.67 9.80
CA VAL A 113 4.12 -13.49 10.55
C VAL A 113 4.17 -12.22 9.70
N SER A 114 5.14 -12.13 8.78
CA SER A 114 5.25 -10.99 7.87
C SER A 114 4.13 -10.97 6.82
N ASN A 115 3.64 -12.15 6.39
CA ASN A 115 2.45 -12.25 5.52
C ASN A 115 1.17 -11.85 6.26
N LEU A 116 1.03 -12.24 7.53
CA LEU A 116 -0.09 -11.76 8.35
C LEU A 116 -0.02 -10.23 8.52
N MET A 117 1.15 -9.69 8.81
CA MET A 117 1.33 -8.25 8.94
C MET A 117 1.08 -7.51 7.63
N SER A 118 1.41 -8.08 6.46
CA SER A 118 1.06 -7.45 5.17
C SER A 118 -0.44 -7.39 4.92
N ALA A 119 -1.19 -8.44 5.31
CA ALA A 119 -2.65 -8.41 5.26
C ALA A 119 -3.21 -7.32 6.20
N ILE A 120 -2.72 -7.26 7.44
CA ILE A 120 -3.14 -6.26 8.44
C ILE A 120 -2.83 -4.84 7.96
N LEU A 121 -1.64 -4.60 7.40
CA LEU A 121 -1.29 -3.29 6.82
C LEU A 121 -2.20 -2.90 5.67
N THR A 122 -2.58 -3.86 4.82
CA THR A 122 -3.47 -3.62 3.69
C THR A 122 -4.88 -3.23 4.15
N VAL A 123 -5.43 -3.96 5.13
CA VAL A 123 -6.75 -3.64 5.72
C VAL A 123 -6.72 -2.34 6.52
N GLY A 124 -5.65 -2.11 7.27
CA GLY A 124 -5.47 -0.94 8.12
C GLY A 124 -5.15 0.34 7.35
N SER A 125 -4.64 0.24 6.13
CA SER A 125 -4.45 1.37 5.22
C SER A 125 -4.56 0.94 3.76
N PRO A 126 -5.78 1.00 3.20
CA PRO A 126 -5.98 0.78 1.77
C PRO A 126 -5.23 1.78 0.90
N VAL A 127 -5.02 3.00 1.41
CA VAL A 127 -4.23 4.04 0.74
C VAL A 127 -2.79 3.56 0.55
N LEU A 128 -2.17 2.96 1.59
CA LEU A 128 -0.83 2.39 1.47
C LEU A 128 -0.78 1.25 0.45
N ALA A 129 -1.77 0.36 0.46
CA ALA A 129 -1.83 -0.76 -0.47
C ALA A 129 -1.93 -0.27 -1.93
N GLY A 130 -2.82 0.68 -2.21
CA GLY A 130 -2.95 1.29 -3.53
C GLY A 130 -1.72 2.11 -3.91
N TYR A 131 -1.12 2.84 -2.97
CA TYR A 131 0.11 3.62 -3.20
C TYR A 131 1.25 2.72 -3.66
N SER A 132 1.50 1.63 -2.92
CA SER A 132 2.54 0.66 -3.24
C SER A 132 2.32 0.03 -4.62
N MET A 133 1.06 -0.20 -5.01
CA MET A 133 0.69 -0.71 -6.32
C MET A 133 0.96 0.28 -7.45
N ILE A 134 0.38 1.49 -7.38
CA ILE A 134 0.57 2.49 -8.43
C ILE A 134 2.04 2.87 -8.55
N LEU A 135 2.78 2.94 -7.44
CA LEU A 135 4.22 3.20 -7.47
C LEU A 135 5.00 2.08 -8.18
N THR A 136 4.63 0.82 -8.00
CA THR A 136 5.21 -0.33 -8.73
C THR A 136 5.04 -0.14 -10.25
N ILE A 137 3.83 0.23 -10.68
CA ILE A 137 3.53 0.44 -12.10
C ILE A 137 4.33 1.62 -12.66
N LEU A 138 4.30 2.75 -11.96
CA LEU A 138 5.02 3.95 -12.39
C LEU A 138 6.53 3.74 -12.45
N ASN A 139 7.08 2.95 -11.52
CA ASN A 139 8.49 2.54 -11.52
C ASN A 139 8.83 1.64 -12.71
N ALA A 140 7.99 0.64 -13.00
CA ALA A 140 8.16 -0.24 -14.15
C ALA A 140 8.11 0.54 -15.48
N ARG A 141 7.19 1.51 -15.60
CA ARG A 141 7.09 2.37 -16.78
C ARG A 141 8.28 3.32 -16.90
N TRP A 142 8.70 3.93 -15.79
CA TRP A 142 9.85 4.84 -15.79
C TRP A 142 11.10 4.13 -16.28
N ILE A 143 11.44 2.96 -15.72
CA ILE A 143 12.66 2.26 -16.13
C ILE A 143 12.60 1.81 -17.59
N SER A 144 11.44 1.34 -18.07
CA SER A 144 11.28 1.02 -19.49
C SER A 144 11.48 2.23 -20.40
N ARG A 145 10.96 3.41 -20.04
CA ARG A 145 11.21 4.65 -20.82
C ARG A 145 12.69 4.96 -20.90
N GLN A 146 13.38 4.89 -19.76
CA GLN A 146 14.80 5.25 -19.71
C GLN A 146 15.68 4.32 -20.58
N PHE A 147 15.25 3.08 -20.78
CA PHE A 147 15.96 2.10 -21.62
C PHE A 147 15.53 2.11 -23.10
N GLN A 148 14.53 2.90 -23.52
CA GLN A 148 14.08 2.94 -24.92
C GLN A 148 15.20 3.35 -25.88
N ASP A 149 16.05 4.28 -25.44
CA ASP A 149 17.18 4.79 -26.21
C ASP A 149 18.49 4.02 -25.91
N VAL A 150 18.44 2.83 -25.31
CA VAL A 150 19.64 2.03 -25.01
C VAL A 150 19.75 0.90 -26.03
N THR A 151 20.80 0.91 -26.84
CA THR A 151 21.00 -0.05 -27.95
C THR A 151 22.08 -1.09 -27.66
N PHE A 152 22.49 -1.24 -26.40
CA PHE A 152 23.52 -2.18 -26.00
C PHE A 152 22.95 -3.60 -25.77
N PRO A 153 23.72 -4.69 -26.01
CA PRO A 153 23.29 -6.06 -25.74
C PRO A 153 22.71 -6.24 -24.33
N ASN A 154 21.71 -7.10 -24.19
CA ASN A 154 21.01 -7.43 -22.92
C ASN A 154 20.18 -6.29 -22.29
N ALA A 155 20.05 -5.13 -22.93
CA ALA A 155 19.25 -4.02 -22.39
C ALA A 155 17.79 -4.39 -22.10
N GLU A 156 17.15 -5.18 -22.99
CA GLU A 156 15.77 -5.64 -22.77
C GLU A 156 15.65 -6.58 -21.57
N ASP A 157 16.58 -7.52 -21.44
CA ASP A 157 16.61 -8.46 -20.31
C ASP A 157 16.92 -7.75 -19.00
N ALA A 158 17.80 -6.74 -19.01
CA ALA A 158 18.04 -5.89 -17.86
C ALA A 158 16.75 -5.19 -17.39
N VAL A 159 15.94 -4.65 -18.30
CA VAL A 159 14.64 -4.07 -17.96
C VAL A 159 13.69 -5.11 -17.36
N ARG A 160 13.62 -6.32 -17.93
CA ARG A 160 12.78 -7.42 -17.41
C ARG A 160 13.20 -7.80 -15.99
N ILE A 161 14.50 -7.98 -15.73
CA ILE A 161 15.04 -8.31 -14.41
C ILE A 161 14.75 -7.19 -13.41
N LEU A 162 15.05 -5.92 -13.75
CA LEU A 162 14.81 -4.78 -12.86
C LEU A 162 13.34 -4.65 -12.47
N LYS A 163 12.41 -4.90 -13.41
CA LYS A 163 10.97 -4.95 -13.13
C LYS A 163 10.61 -6.08 -12.18
N SER A 164 11.12 -7.29 -12.43
CA SER A 164 10.86 -8.47 -11.60
C SER A 164 11.39 -8.30 -10.17
N LEU A 165 12.51 -7.61 -9.99
CA LEU A 165 13.15 -7.40 -8.69
C LEU A 165 12.60 -6.18 -7.91
N GLN A 166 11.50 -5.56 -8.33
CA GLN A 166 10.90 -4.44 -7.59
C GLN A 166 10.43 -4.80 -6.18
N GLN A 167 10.02 -6.05 -5.97
CA GLN A 167 9.50 -6.52 -4.69
C GLN A 167 10.57 -7.16 -3.81
N THR A 168 11.84 -7.16 -4.23
CA THR A 168 12.96 -7.67 -3.44
C THR A 168 13.88 -6.53 -3.01
N PRO A 169 14.70 -6.71 -1.95
CA PRO A 169 15.67 -5.70 -1.52
C PRO A 169 16.87 -5.68 -2.48
N LEU A 170 16.66 -5.14 -3.69
CA LEU A 170 17.67 -5.03 -4.75
C LEU A 170 18.87 -4.17 -4.31
N ARG A 171 20.05 -4.78 -4.27
CA ARG A 171 21.34 -4.14 -4.01
C ARG A 171 22.26 -4.27 -5.22
N ILE A 172 22.97 -3.19 -5.51
CA ILE A 172 23.92 -3.11 -6.61
C ILE A 172 25.31 -2.84 -6.07
N THR A 173 26.27 -3.70 -6.41
CA THR A 173 27.67 -3.58 -5.99
C THR A 173 28.53 -3.07 -7.13
N LYS A 174 29.11 -1.87 -6.94
CA LYS A 174 30.09 -1.27 -7.87
C LYS A 174 31.54 -1.63 -7.54
N LYS A 175 31.78 -2.42 -6.49
CA LYS A 175 33.13 -2.82 -6.05
C LYS A 175 33.75 -3.81 -7.03
N GLY A 176 35.05 -3.71 -7.24
CA GLY A 176 35.84 -4.70 -7.98
C GLY A 176 35.41 -4.90 -9.43
N SER A 177 34.90 -3.87 -10.10
CA SER A 177 34.38 -3.92 -11.48
C SER A 177 33.26 -4.95 -11.74
N LEU A 178 32.58 -5.43 -10.69
CA LEU A 178 31.55 -6.47 -10.78
C LEU A 178 30.40 -6.05 -11.70
N LEU A 179 29.80 -4.87 -11.44
CA LEU A 179 28.69 -4.38 -12.26
C LEU A 179 29.13 -4.04 -13.69
N SER A 180 30.26 -3.37 -13.85
CA SER A 180 30.80 -3.00 -15.17
C SER A 180 31.08 -4.25 -16.01
N SER A 181 31.70 -5.27 -15.42
CA SER A 181 31.93 -6.55 -16.08
C SER A 181 30.63 -7.27 -16.45
N LEU A 182 29.64 -7.26 -15.54
CA LEU A 182 28.35 -7.88 -15.79
C LEU A 182 27.62 -7.26 -16.99
N ILE A 183 27.71 -5.93 -17.14
CA ILE A 183 27.09 -5.19 -18.26
C ILE A 183 27.88 -5.41 -19.55
N VAL A 184 29.20 -5.28 -19.50
CA VAL A 184 30.04 -5.13 -20.70
C VAL A 184 30.46 -6.47 -21.30
N LEU A 185 30.97 -7.40 -20.49
CA LEU A 185 31.56 -8.65 -20.99
C LEU A 185 30.52 -9.52 -21.70
N HIS A 186 30.89 -10.10 -22.85
CA HIS A 186 29.98 -10.93 -23.64
C HIS A 186 29.73 -12.30 -23.01
N GLU A 187 30.64 -12.78 -22.15
CA GLU A 187 30.51 -14.00 -21.37
C GLU A 187 29.30 -13.96 -20.42
N ASN A 188 28.79 -12.76 -20.12
CA ASN A 188 27.62 -12.54 -19.28
C ASN A 188 26.29 -12.46 -20.05
N ASP A 189 26.27 -12.59 -21.38
CA ASP A 189 25.03 -12.55 -22.17
C ASP A 189 24.06 -13.68 -21.76
N ASP A 190 24.61 -14.87 -21.49
CA ASP A 190 23.88 -16.02 -20.96
C ASP A 190 23.33 -15.77 -19.54
N TRP A 191 23.99 -14.93 -18.74
CA TRP A 191 23.53 -14.60 -17.40
C TRP A 191 22.26 -13.75 -17.49
N TRP A 192 22.24 -12.70 -18.33
CA TRP A 192 21.08 -11.82 -18.48
C TRP A 192 19.85 -12.56 -19.00
N SER A 193 20.01 -13.33 -20.07
CA SER A 193 18.91 -14.09 -20.68
C SER A 193 18.33 -15.14 -19.73
N LYS A 194 19.17 -15.97 -19.08
CA LYS A 194 18.71 -16.98 -18.11
C LYS A 194 18.08 -16.37 -16.86
N THR A 195 18.61 -15.24 -16.38
CA THR A 195 18.03 -14.56 -15.21
C THR A 195 16.66 -14.00 -15.55
N ALA A 196 16.51 -13.38 -16.72
CA ALA A 196 15.21 -12.91 -17.19
C ALA A 196 14.21 -14.07 -17.31
N GLU A 197 14.62 -15.21 -17.90
CA GLU A 197 13.79 -16.41 -18.04
C GLU A 197 13.37 -16.99 -16.67
N TYR A 198 14.31 -17.17 -15.73
CA TYR A 198 13.99 -17.74 -14.41
C TYR A 198 13.11 -16.82 -13.56
N LEU A 199 13.19 -15.51 -13.75
CA LEU A 199 12.31 -14.54 -13.11
C LEU A 199 10.97 -14.36 -13.84
N ASP A 200 10.87 -14.79 -15.10
CA ASP A 200 9.66 -14.72 -15.91
C ASP A 200 8.70 -15.89 -15.62
N TYR A 201 8.29 -15.99 -14.36
CA TYR A 201 7.20 -16.88 -14.00
C TYR A 201 5.90 -16.10 -13.84
N VAL A 202 4.94 -16.34 -14.71
CA VAL A 202 3.61 -15.74 -14.56
C VAL A 202 2.89 -16.44 -13.41
N HIS A 203 2.57 -15.71 -12.33
CA HIS A 203 1.49 -16.15 -11.44
C HIS A 203 0.20 -15.86 -12.20
N THR A 204 -0.19 -16.79 -13.06
CA THR A 204 -1.39 -16.67 -13.90
C THR A 204 -2.61 -16.51 -13.01
N TRP A 205 -3.63 -15.79 -13.50
CA TRP A 205 -4.97 -15.81 -12.93
C TRP A 205 -5.38 -17.26 -12.69
N SER A 206 -5.33 -17.72 -11.44
CA SER A 206 -5.90 -19.02 -11.16
C SER A 206 -7.40 -18.90 -11.43
N ILE A 207 -7.99 -19.90 -12.10
CA ILE A 207 -9.44 -19.94 -12.35
C ILE A 207 -10.19 -19.74 -11.02
N LEU A 208 -9.62 -20.23 -9.92
CA LEU A 208 -10.10 -20.04 -8.55
C LEU A 208 -10.13 -18.57 -8.13
N SER A 209 -9.04 -17.82 -8.35
CA SER A 209 -8.98 -16.39 -8.04
C SER A 209 -10.03 -15.60 -8.85
N ALA A 210 -10.12 -15.85 -10.15
CA ALA A 210 -11.12 -15.22 -11.02
C ALA A 210 -12.56 -15.50 -10.57
N THR A 211 -12.85 -16.78 -10.28
CA THR A 211 -14.17 -17.23 -9.81
C THR A 211 -14.51 -16.62 -8.46
N SER A 212 -13.56 -16.52 -7.53
CA SER A 212 -13.79 -15.88 -6.23
C SER A 212 -14.15 -14.40 -6.35
N ILE A 213 -13.44 -13.66 -7.21
CA ILE A 213 -13.72 -12.24 -7.48
C ILE A 213 -15.11 -12.08 -8.11
N ALA A 214 -15.44 -12.91 -9.10
CA ALA A 214 -16.76 -12.90 -9.72
C ALA A 214 -17.87 -13.13 -8.70
N TRP A 215 -17.71 -14.10 -7.79
CA TRP A 215 -18.67 -14.35 -6.72
C TRP A 215 -18.80 -13.19 -5.74
N VAL A 216 -17.70 -12.52 -5.37
CA VAL A 216 -17.77 -11.32 -4.51
C VAL A 216 -18.55 -10.20 -5.20
N ILE A 217 -18.33 -9.97 -6.51
CA ILE A 217 -19.06 -8.96 -7.29
C ILE A 217 -20.54 -9.31 -7.37
N ILE A 218 -20.88 -10.55 -7.72
CA ILE A 218 -22.27 -11.02 -7.82
C ILE A 218 -22.96 -10.89 -6.46
N ALA A 219 -22.34 -11.37 -5.39
CA ALA A 219 -22.88 -11.28 -4.04
C ALA A 219 -23.16 -9.81 -3.67
N TYR A 220 -22.19 -8.92 -3.86
CA TYR A 220 -22.35 -7.50 -3.57
C TYR A 220 -23.53 -6.88 -4.34
N LEU A 221 -23.63 -7.11 -5.66
CA LEU A 221 -24.71 -6.57 -6.48
C LEU A 221 -26.09 -7.07 -6.04
N LEU A 222 -26.22 -8.38 -5.75
CA LEU A 222 -27.47 -8.97 -5.27
C LEU A 222 -27.85 -8.41 -3.89
N THR A 223 -26.88 -8.28 -2.97
CA THR A 223 -27.13 -7.74 -1.64
C THR A 223 -27.56 -6.27 -1.69
N VAL A 224 -26.92 -5.46 -2.53
CA VAL A 224 -27.31 -4.05 -2.73
C VAL A 224 -28.69 -3.94 -3.38
N ALA A 225 -29.00 -4.75 -4.39
CA ALA A 225 -30.31 -4.75 -5.02
C ALA A 225 -31.42 -5.09 -4.03
N SER A 226 -31.19 -6.08 -3.15
CA SER A 226 -32.11 -6.42 -2.07
C SER A 226 -32.29 -5.29 -1.07
N SER A 227 -31.21 -4.56 -0.73
CA SER A 227 -31.25 -3.44 0.21
C SER A 227 -32.05 -2.25 -0.33
N LEU A 228 -31.94 -1.96 -1.64
CA LEU A 228 -32.68 -0.87 -2.29
C LEU A 228 -34.17 -1.19 -2.54
N ALA A 229 -34.50 -2.49 -2.69
CA ALA A 229 -35.88 -2.93 -2.92
C ALA A 229 -36.79 -2.69 -1.72
N ASP A 230 -36.28 -2.88 -0.50
CA ASP A 230 -37.02 -2.67 0.74
C ASP A 230 -36.23 -1.81 1.73
N VAL A 231 -36.19 -0.50 1.45
CA VAL A 231 -35.47 0.46 2.29
C VAL A 231 -36.12 0.53 3.68
N SER A 232 -37.44 0.56 3.76
CA SER A 232 -38.21 0.62 5.01
C SER A 232 -37.83 -0.47 6.01
N ALA A 233 -37.69 -1.72 5.57
CA ALA A 233 -37.31 -2.83 6.46
C ALA A 233 -35.83 -2.81 6.86
N ASN A 234 -34.98 -2.13 6.09
CA ASN A 234 -33.52 -2.19 6.24
C ASN A 234 -32.89 -0.95 6.89
N ILE A 235 -33.61 0.16 7.05
CA ILE A 235 -33.07 1.46 7.53
C ILE A 235 -32.17 1.31 8.78
N ASN A 236 -32.63 0.58 9.80
CA ASN A 236 -31.90 0.45 11.06
C ASN A 236 -30.81 -0.64 11.02
N SER A 237 -31.01 -1.71 10.25
CA SER A 237 -30.10 -2.87 10.20
C SER A 237 -29.31 -2.99 8.88
N ASN A 238 -28.94 -1.86 8.25
CA ASN A 238 -28.30 -1.93 6.94
C ASN A 238 -26.77 -2.13 7.04
N GLY A 239 -26.27 -3.29 6.59
CA GLY A 239 -24.84 -3.54 6.40
C GLY A 239 -24.22 -2.87 5.17
N GLN A 240 -24.97 -2.13 4.37
CA GLN A 240 -24.49 -1.46 3.14
C GLN A 240 -23.33 -0.49 3.38
N GLY A 241 -23.29 0.19 4.52
CA GLY A 241 -22.14 1.02 4.90
C GLY A 241 -20.86 0.18 4.99
N THR A 242 -20.96 -1.02 5.57
CA THR A 242 -19.86 -1.98 5.64
C THR A 242 -19.51 -2.50 4.26
N GLY A 243 -20.48 -2.90 3.43
CA GLY A 243 -20.17 -3.28 2.05
C GLY A 243 -19.42 -2.19 1.27
N SER A 244 -19.91 -0.96 1.38
CA SER A 244 -19.35 0.20 0.66
C SER A 244 -17.94 0.55 1.10
N VAL A 245 -17.64 0.49 2.41
CA VAL A 245 -16.29 0.80 2.90
C VAL A 245 -15.28 -0.27 2.49
N TRP A 246 -15.69 -1.52 2.22
CA TRP A 246 -14.79 -2.59 1.80
C TRP A 246 -14.64 -2.70 0.27
N LEU A 247 -15.39 -1.91 -0.51
CA LEU A 247 -15.32 -1.91 -1.98
C LEU A 247 -13.94 -1.62 -2.55
N TRP A 248 -13.04 -0.95 -1.82
CA TRP A 248 -11.66 -0.70 -2.27
C TRP A 248 -10.85 -1.98 -2.44
N LEU A 249 -11.22 -3.07 -1.77
CA LEU A 249 -10.43 -4.31 -1.78
C LEU A 249 -10.46 -4.97 -3.16
N LEU A 250 -11.58 -4.87 -3.88
CA LEU A 250 -11.75 -5.37 -5.25
C LEU A 250 -10.70 -4.78 -6.21
N PRO A 251 -10.59 -3.45 -6.40
CA PRO A 251 -9.56 -2.86 -7.25
C PRO A 251 -8.13 -3.21 -6.83
N ILE A 252 -7.85 -3.30 -5.52
CA ILE A 252 -6.52 -3.65 -5.02
C ILE A 252 -6.15 -5.09 -5.38
N VAL A 253 -7.06 -6.04 -5.16
CA VAL A 253 -6.82 -7.46 -5.46
C VAL A 253 -6.73 -7.69 -6.97
N ILE A 254 -7.66 -7.14 -7.75
CA ILE A 254 -7.61 -7.21 -9.22
C ILE A 254 -6.31 -6.61 -9.75
N GLY A 255 -5.91 -5.44 -9.25
CA GLY A 255 -4.68 -4.78 -9.66
C GLY A 255 -3.43 -5.60 -9.37
N TRP A 256 -3.33 -6.20 -8.18
CA TRP A 256 -2.20 -7.07 -7.86
C TRP A 256 -2.17 -8.36 -8.69
N LEU A 257 -3.33 -8.93 -9.00
CA LEU A 257 -3.41 -10.09 -9.89
C LEU A 257 -2.99 -9.76 -11.32
N GLN A 258 -3.35 -8.56 -11.83
CA GLN A 258 -2.87 -8.09 -13.14
C GLN A 258 -1.36 -7.86 -13.15
N LEU A 259 -0.78 -7.35 -12.06
CA LEU A 259 0.66 -7.08 -11.98
C LEU A 259 1.51 -8.33 -11.75
N SER A 260 0.95 -9.36 -11.10
CA SER A 260 1.64 -10.62 -10.80
C SER A 260 3.04 -10.40 -10.17
N PRO A 261 3.14 -9.64 -9.06
CA PRO A 261 4.42 -9.22 -8.48
C PRO A 261 5.27 -10.43 -8.05
N LYS A 262 6.58 -10.37 -8.31
CA LYS A 262 7.53 -11.41 -7.88
C LYS A 262 7.91 -11.24 -6.41
N CYS A 263 6.99 -11.57 -5.51
CA CYS A 263 7.16 -11.38 -4.07
C CYS A 263 7.55 -12.65 -3.29
N ASP A 264 7.60 -13.82 -3.91
CA ASP A 264 8.06 -15.05 -3.26
C ASP A 264 9.58 -15.01 -3.08
N TYR A 265 10.01 -14.69 -1.85
CA TYR A 265 11.44 -14.58 -1.53
C TYR A 265 12.20 -15.87 -1.85
N THR A 266 11.64 -17.04 -1.54
CA THR A 266 12.35 -18.31 -1.73
C THR A 266 12.54 -18.64 -3.20
N ARG A 267 11.53 -18.36 -4.02
CA ARG A 267 11.59 -18.59 -5.46
C ARG A 267 12.54 -17.62 -6.16
N VAL A 268 12.46 -16.33 -5.83
CA VAL A 268 13.35 -15.31 -6.42
C VAL A 268 14.79 -15.55 -5.97
N LYS A 269 15.02 -15.89 -4.70
CA LYS A 269 16.35 -16.25 -4.20
C LYS A 269 16.94 -17.44 -4.92
N LYS A 270 16.18 -18.54 -5.04
CA LYS A 270 16.64 -19.71 -5.79
C LYS A 270 16.95 -19.38 -7.24
N ALA A 271 16.17 -18.51 -7.88
CA ALA A 271 16.44 -18.06 -9.25
C ALA A 271 17.76 -17.29 -9.35
N MET A 272 18.01 -16.35 -8.43
CA MET A 272 19.27 -15.58 -8.37
C MET A 272 20.48 -16.46 -8.04
N ASP A 273 20.38 -17.32 -7.03
CA ASP A 273 21.48 -18.22 -6.61
C ASP A 273 21.91 -19.16 -7.76
N ASN A 274 20.97 -19.62 -8.59
CA ASN A 274 21.25 -20.51 -9.72
C ASN A 274 22.07 -19.82 -10.83
N VAL A 275 21.82 -18.54 -11.10
CA VAL A 275 22.49 -17.77 -12.17
C VAL A 275 23.78 -17.12 -11.68
N ASP A 276 23.89 -16.83 -10.39
CA ASP A 276 25.07 -16.23 -9.78
C ASP A 276 26.35 -17.09 -9.91
N ALA A 277 26.21 -18.38 -10.21
CA ALA A 277 27.33 -19.30 -10.50
C ALA A 277 27.90 -19.16 -11.93
N VAL A 278 27.18 -18.50 -12.85
CA VAL A 278 27.59 -18.34 -14.25
C VAL A 278 28.02 -16.91 -14.60
N ALA A 279 28.06 -16.00 -13.63
CA ALA A 279 28.53 -14.64 -13.82
C ALA A 279 30.07 -14.58 -13.89
N PHE A 280 30.59 -13.80 -14.84
CA PHE A 280 32.01 -13.55 -15.07
C PHE A 280 32.40 -12.10 -14.73
N VAL A 281 33.64 -11.92 -14.29
CA VAL A 281 34.22 -10.62 -13.97
C VAL A 281 35.62 -10.50 -14.56
N ALA A 282 35.95 -9.30 -15.03
CA ALA A 282 37.28 -9.01 -15.53
C ALA A 282 38.27 -8.95 -14.35
N THR A 283 39.47 -9.49 -14.54
CA THR A 283 40.63 -9.33 -13.65
C THR A 283 41.86 -8.98 -14.48
N TYR A 284 42.92 -8.53 -13.83
CA TYR A 284 44.18 -8.25 -14.53
C TYR A 284 44.83 -9.52 -15.12
N ASP A 285 44.48 -10.70 -14.59
CA ASP A 285 44.97 -12.00 -15.05
C ASP A 285 44.05 -12.67 -16.07
N GLY A 286 42.94 -12.03 -16.44
CA GLY A 286 41.94 -12.54 -17.39
C GLY A 286 40.51 -12.49 -16.86
N ILE A 287 39.59 -13.13 -17.57
CA ILE A 287 38.18 -13.21 -17.18
C ILE A 287 37.98 -14.47 -16.33
N VAL A 288 37.41 -14.31 -15.14
CA VAL A 288 37.16 -15.40 -14.19
C VAL A 288 35.72 -15.37 -13.68
N LYS A 289 35.25 -16.48 -13.10
CA LYS A 289 33.91 -16.52 -12.51
C LYS A 289 33.86 -15.68 -11.25
N ALA A 290 32.81 -14.88 -11.10
CA ALA A 290 32.61 -14.02 -9.93
C ALA A 290 32.57 -14.83 -8.62
N SER A 291 32.05 -16.07 -8.68
CA SER A 291 31.98 -16.99 -7.54
C SER A 291 33.32 -17.47 -7.02
N GLU A 292 34.38 -17.44 -7.84
CA GLU A 292 35.73 -17.88 -7.44
C GLU A 292 36.49 -16.79 -6.68
N LEU A 293 36.11 -15.52 -6.84
CA LEU A 293 36.76 -14.38 -6.20
C LEU A 293 36.11 -13.97 -4.88
N SER A 294 34.78 -14.04 -4.81
CA SER A 294 34.02 -13.55 -3.66
C SER A 294 32.62 -14.15 -3.62
N GLU A 295 31.96 -14.08 -2.47
CA GLU A 295 30.50 -14.30 -2.35
C GLU A 295 29.69 -13.08 -2.82
N THR A 296 30.33 -11.93 -3.02
CA THR A 296 29.65 -10.71 -3.48
C THR A 296 29.27 -10.80 -4.96
N ARG A 297 28.10 -10.26 -5.31
CA ARG A 297 27.57 -10.23 -6.67
C ARG A 297 27.21 -8.80 -7.07
N ALA A 298 27.28 -8.53 -8.38
CA ALA A 298 26.96 -7.22 -8.95
C ALA A 298 25.51 -6.82 -8.67
N ILE A 299 24.59 -7.76 -8.84
CA ILE A 299 23.16 -7.65 -8.53
C ILE A 299 22.87 -8.68 -7.44
N SER A 300 22.38 -8.22 -6.28
CA SER A 300 22.04 -9.11 -5.17
C SER A 300 20.69 -8.73 -4.56
N ILE A 301 20.01 -9.73 -4.00
CA ILE A 301 18.78 -9.57 -3.23
C ILE A 301 18.96 -9.92 -1.75
N ASP A 302 20.19 -10.20 -1.33
CA ASP A 302 20.52 -10.60 0.04
C ASP A 302 21.15 -9.44 0.82
N THR A 303 20.68 -9.23 2.05
CA THR A 303 21.18 -8.20 2.97
C THR A 303 22.38 -8.64 3.81
N ILE A 304 23.04 -9.74 3.42
CA ILE A 304 24.14 -10.35 4.19
C ILE A 304 25.32 -9.38 4.34
N VAL A 305 25.51 -8.45 3.38
CA VAL A 305 26.68 -7.57 3.32
C VAL A 305 26.43 -6.20 3.97
N GLU A 306 25.19 -5.68 3.93
CA GLU A 306 24.83 -4.36 4.47
C GLU A 306 23.42 -4.39 5.08
N GLU A 307 23.30 -3.96 6.34
CA GLU A 307 21.99 -3.84 7.01
C GLU A 307 21.11 -2.81 6.28
N PRO A 308 19.82 -3.14 6.02
CA PRO A 308 18.94 -2.23 5.31
C PRO A 308 18.65 -0.96 6.14
N PRO A 309 18.52 0.22 5.50
CA PRO A 309 18.10 1.47 6.15
C PRO A 309 16.77 1.36 6.89
N SER A 310 15.88 0.50 6.39
CA SER A 310 14.65 0.10 7.04
C SER A 310 14.48 -1.42 6.99
N PRO A 311 14.23 -2.09 8.13
CA PRO A 311 13.86 -3.51 8.16
C PRO A 311 12.64 -3.88 7.29
N ASP A 312 11.83 -2.90 6.86
CA ASP A 312 10.71 -3.14 5.97
C ASP A 312 11.13 -3.33 4.51
N GLU A 313 12.34 -2.91 4.14
CA GLU A 313 12.89 -3.14 2.80
C GLU A 313 13.04 -4.64 2.50
N ASP A 314 13.36 -5.44 3.52
CA ASP A 314 13.57 -6.90 3.39
C ASP A 314 12.27 -7.69 3.23
N LEU A 315 11.11 -7.05 3.43
CA LEU A 315 9.82 -7.72 3.44
C LEU A 315 9.21 -7.74 2.04
N THR A 316 9.35 -8.85 1.32
CA THR A 316 8.91 -8.96 -0.08
C THR A 316 7.42 -8.75 -0.40
N PRO A 317 6.43 -8.84 0.52
CA PRO A 317 5.05 -8.56 0.16
C PRO A 317 4.87 -7.15 -0.44
N PRO A 318 4.01 -6.99 -1.47
CA PRO A 318 3.95 -5.75 -2.24
C PRO A 318 3.53 -4.50 -1.46
N VAL A 319 2.75 -4.65 -0.37
CA VAL A 319 2.39 -3.52 0.49
C VAL A 319 3.62 -2.79 1.03
N TYR A 320 4.74 -3.49 1.25
CA TYR A 320 6.01 -2.92 1.73
C TYR A 320 6.83 -2.21 0.66
N ASN A 321 6.36 -2.14 -0.59
CA ASN A 321 7.05 -1.41 -1.66
C ASN A 321 7.26 0.08 -1.30
N TYR A 322 6.41 0.65 -0.42
CA TYR A 322 6.63 1.99 0.14
C TYR A 322 8.03 2.18 0.74
N ALA A 323 8.62 1.14 1.33
CA ALA A 323 9.94 1.19 1.94
C ALA A 323 11.07 0.95 0.93
N ARG A 324 10.84 0.10 -0.08
CA ARG A 324 11.85 -0.30 -1.08
C ARG A 324 12.00 0.65 -2.25
N ALA A 325 10.92 1.31 -2.67
CA ALA A 325 10.87 1.99 -3.96
C ALA A 325 12.01 2.99 -4.18
N LEU A 326 12.45 3.68 -3.12
CA LEU A 326 13.57 4.62 -3.16
C LEU A 326 14.91 3.92 -3.43
N ALA A 327 15.23 2.89 -2.65
CA ALA A 327 16.45 2.11 -2.82
C ALA A 327 16.46 1.37 -4.16
N TRP A 328 15.34 0.74 -4.54
CA TRP A 328 15.21 0.07 -5.84
C TRP A 328 15.42 1.04 -6.99
N ALA A 329 14.81 2.23 -6.97
CA ALA A 329 14.92 3.17 -8.09
C ALA A 329 16.35 3.69 -8.25
N ARG A 330 17.07 3.89 -7.14
CA ARG A 330 18.49 4.25 -7.19
C ARG A 330 19.33 3.12 -7.78
N SER A 331 19.12 1.89 -7.31
CA SER A 331 19.78 0.68 -7.85
C SER A 331 19.52 0.51 -9.34
N ALA A 332 18.27 0.70 -9.78
CA ALA A 332 17.88 0.61 -11.19
C ALA A 332 18.52 1.72 -12.03
N GLU A 333 18.64 2.94 -11.49
CA GLU A 333 19.33 4.05 -12.17
C GLU A 333 20.83 3.78 -12.31
N ASP A 334 21.48 3.15 -11.33
CA ASP A 334 22.88 2.75 -11.44
C ASP A 334 23.12 1.75 -12.58
N VAL A 335 22.25 0.75 -12.73
CA VAL A 335 22.30 -0.21 -13.85
C VAL A 335 22.06 0.51 -15.18
N LEU A 336 20.98 1.30 -15.26
CA LEU A 336 20.64 2.10 -16.44
C LEU A 336 21.82 2.94 -16.92
N ASN A 337 22.47 3.67 -16.01
CA ASN A 337 23.57 4.55 -16.38
C ASN A 337 24.77 3.78 -16.95
N GLY A 338 25.08 2.59 -16.42
CA GLY A 338 26.13 1.74 -16.98
C GLY A 338 25.80 1.31 -18.41
N PHE A 339 24.55 0.89 -18.65
CA PHE A 339 24.07 0.55 -19.99
C PHE A 339 24.04 1.76 -20.95
N GLN A 340 23.67 2.94 -20.48
CA GLN A 340 23.66 4.17 -21.29
C GLN A 340 25.09 4.53 -21.74
N MET A 341 26.05 4.55 -20.82
CA MET A 341 27.47 4.80 -21.18
C MET A 341 28.02 3.74 -22.11
N ALA A 342 27.71 2.46 -21.86
CA ALA A 342 28.12 1.39 -22.74
C ALA A 342 27.53 1.51 -24.15
N SER A 343 26.26 1.93 -24.23
CA SER A 343 25.55 2.18 -25.49
C SER A 343 26.13 3.37 -26.25
N ASP A 344 26.43 4.48 -25.57
CA ASP A 344 26.97 5.69 -26.20
C ASP A 344 28.39 5.46 -26.73
N ASN A 345 29.25 4.81 -25.96
CA ASN A 345 30.59 4.42 -26.41
C ASN A 345 30.54 3.46 -27.61
N ALA A 346 29.60 2.50 -27.60
CA ALA A 346 29.42 1.58 -28.72
C ALA A 346 28.96 2.31 -30.00
N ARG A 347 28.06 3.29 -29.90
CA ARG A 347 27.65 4.12 -31.04
C ARG A 347 28.81 4.97 -31.58
N ALA A 348 29.66 5.45 -30.69
CA ALA A 348 30.88 6.16 -31.04
C ALA A 348 31.99 5.24 -31.60
N HIS A 349 31.74 3.93 -31.71
CA HIS A 349 32.71 2.93 -32.18
C HIS A 349 33.99 2.94 -31.32
N ILE A 350 33.83 3.09 -30.00
CA ILE A 350 34.92 3.03 -29.03
C ILE A 350 34.91 1.62 -28.42
N PRO A 351 35.97 0.80 -28.57
CA PRO A 351 36.03 -0.50 -27.91
C PRO A 351 36.36 -0.35 -26.42
N VAL A 352 36.05 -1.37 -25.63
CA VAL A 352 36.26 -1.34 -24.17
C VAL A 352 37.74 -1.21 -23.81
N LYS A 353 38.60 -1.99 -24.47
CA LYS A 353 40.04 -1.93 -24.28
C LYS A 353 40.61 -0.67 -24.93
N ASN A 354 41.29 0.17 -24.15
CA ASN A 354 41.76 1.51 -24.54
C ASN A 354 42.68 1.56 -25.78
N ASP A 355 43.38 0.46 -26.10
CA ASP A 355 44.30 0.38 -27.26
C ASP A 355 43.77 -0.48 -28.42
N ALA A 356 42.53 -0.97 -28.33
CA ALA A 356 41.93 -1.77 -29.39
C ALA A 356 41.33 -0.88 -30.48
N VAL A 357 41.26 -1.41 -31.71
CA VAL A 357 40.49 -0.80 -32.80
C VAL A 357 39.13 -1.46 -32.84
N TRP A 358 38.07 -0.68 -33.03
CA TRP A 358 36.72 -1.19 -33.15
C TRP A 358 36.59 -2.17 -34.32
N ALA A 359 36.20 -3.41 -34.02
CA ALA A 359 35.88 -4.41 -35.02
C ALA A 359 34.45 -4.21 -35.53
N ASN A 360 34.29 -4.03 -36.84
CA ASN A 360 32.97 -3.92 -37.45
C ASN A 360 32.34 -5.30 -37.62
N SER A 361 31.06 -5.43 -37.29
CA SER A 361 30.30 -6.64 -37.59
C SER A 361 29.79 -6.63 -39.02
N ASN A 362 29.75 -7.81 -39.65
CA ASN A 362 29.11 -8.00 -40.95
C ASN A 362 27.58 -7.85 -40.90
N ARG A 363 26.99 -7.87 -39.68
CA ARG A 363 25.55 -7.69 -39.44
C ARG A 363 25.30 -6.33 -38.81
N ARG A 364 24.29 -5.60 -39.31
CA ARG A 364 23.89 -4.31 -38.73
C ARG A 364 23.47 -4.49 -37.27
N ASN A 365 23.89 -3.56 -36.41
CA ASN A 365 23.53 -3.46 -34.99
C ASN A 365 24.03 -4.61 -34.09
N ILE A 366 25.01 -5.39 -34.53
CA ILE A 366 25.69 -6.37 -33.67
C ILE A 366 27.03 -5.80 -33.23
N ILE A 367 27.28 -5.82 -31.92
CA ILE A 367 28.58 -5.50 -31.34
C ILE A 367 29.40 -6.79 -31.30
N GLU A 368 30.54 -6.81 -31.98
CA GLU A 368 31.44 -7.97 -31.97
C GLU A 368 31.95 -8.25 -30.54
N PRO A 369 32.01 -9.53 -30.11
CA PRO A 369 32.48 -9.90 -28.78
C PRO A 369 33.84 -9.32 -28.40
N CYS A 370 34.76 -9.20 -29.37
CA CYS A 370 36.10 -8.65 -29.14
C CYS A 370 36.10 -7.17 -28.74
N ASN A 371 35.08 -6.38 -29.12
CA ASN A 371 34.94 -4.98 -28.70
C ASN A 371 34.50 -4.85 -27.23
N ARG A 372 34.03 -5.95 -26.64
CA ARG A 372 33.48 -6.04 -25.29
C ARG A 372 34.45 -6.64 -24.27
N LEU A 373 35.72 -6.79 -24.64
CA LEU A 373 36.78 -7.33 -23.79
C LEU A 373 37.64 -6.21 -23.19
N GLY A 374 38.02 -6.35 -21.93
CA GLY A 374 38.89 -5.40 -21.24
C GLY A 374 39.31 -5.90 -19.86
N ASN A 375 40.33 -5.27 -19.29
CA ASN A 375 40.71 -5.49 -17.90
C ASN A 375 39.73 -4.73 -16.95
N PRO A 376 39.85 -4.87 -15.61
CA PRO A 376 38.96 -4.19 -14.66
C PRO A 376 38.87 -2.67 -14.83
N TYR A 377 40.00 -2.03 -15.14
CA TYR A 377 40.07 -0.59 -15.34
C TYR A 377 39.37 -0.16 -16.63
N ASP A 378 39.55 -0.94 -17.71
CA ASP A 378 38.91 -0.70 -19.00
C ASP A 378 37.38 -0.77 -18.88
N VAL A 379 36.84 -1.85 -18.28
CA VAL A 379 35.38 -2.01 -18.13
C VAL A 379 34.77 -0.94 -17.22
N ASP A 380 35.44 -0.56 -16.12
CA ASP A 380 34.96 0.50 -15.22
C ASP A 380 34.97 1.88 -15.89
N THR A 381 36.01 2.16 -16.67
CA THR A 381 36.13 3.41 -17.43
C THR A 381 35.08 3.49 -18.52
N TYR A 382 34.79 2.37 -19.18
CA TYR A 382 33.77 2.27 -20.22
C TYR A 382 32.36 2.57 -19.70
N CYS A 383 32.02 2.12 -18.49
CA CYS A 383 30.70 2.35 -17.89
C CYS A 383 30.59 3.63 -17.05
N GLN A 384 31.72 4.25 -16.66
CA GLN A 384 31.80 5.46 -15.83
C GLN A 384 30.96 5.43 -14.53
N LEU A 385 30.84 4.26 -13.90
CA LEU A 385 29.94 4.04 -12.75
C LEU A 385 30.39 4.71 -11.44
N GLN A 386 31.61 5.26 -11.40
CA GLN A 386 32.25 5.89 -10.23
C GLN A 386 31.86 7.37 -10.02
N VAL A 387 31.08 7.98 -10.93
CA VAL A 387 30.65 9.38 -10.78
C VAL A 387 29.60 9.50 -9.66
N ALA A 388 29.87 10.33 -8.66
CA ALA A 388 28.93 10.62 -7.57
C ALA A 388 27.68 11.31 -8.13
N ARG A 389 26.50 10.71 -7.89
CA ARG A 389 25.20 11.20 -8.37
C ARG A 389 24.25 11.50 -7.21
N SER A 390 23.15 12.17 -7.55
CA SER A 390 22.04 12.47 -6.65
C SER A 390 21.65 11.24 -5.81
N PRO A 391 21.40 11.40 -4.50
CA PRO A 391 20.86 10.32 -3.67
C PRO A 391 19.48 9.82 -4.11
N TRP A 392 18.77 10.62 -4.90
CA TRP A 392 17.41 10.38 -5.37
C TRP A 392 17.40 10.08 -6.87
N ALA A 393 16.71 9.01 -7.24
CA ALA A 393 16.48 8.67 -8.64
C ALA A 393 15.65 9.73 -9.36
N SER A 394 15.91 9.92 -10.65
CA SER A 394 15.21 10.90 -11.50
C SER A 394 13.69 10.74 -11.42
N GLY A 395 13.00 11.86 -11.19
CA GLY A 395 11.53 11.91 -11.13
C GLY A 395 10.87 11.07 -10.03
N MET A 396 11.61 10.61 -9.01
CA MET A 396 11.06 9.78 -7.93
C MET A 396 9.89 10.45 -7.20
N PHE A 397 10.07 11.69 -6.71
CA PHE A 397 9.01 12.40 -5.98
C PHE A 397 7.75 12.65 -6.83
N TYR A 398 7.91 12.87 -8.13
CA TYR A 398 6.77 12.97 -9.04
C TYR A 398 6.00 11.66 -9.17
N ARG A 399 6.70 10.52 -9.24
CA ARG A 399 6.08 9.19 -9.22
C ARG A 399 5.38 8.92 -7.89
N MET A 400 5.99 9.28 -6.77
CA MET A 400 5.38 9.15 -5.44
C MET A 400 4.10 9.98 -5.33
N PHE A 401 4.14 11.26 -5.75
CA PHE A 401 2.96 12.12 -5.77
C PHE A 401 1.82 11.54 -6.61
N LYS A 402 2.11 11.09 -7.84
CA LYS A 402 1.11 10.41 -8.69
C LYS A 402 0.56 9.14 -8.06
N ALA A 403 1.42 8.37 -7.38
CA ALA A 403 1.01 7.16 -6.66
C ALA A 403 0.14 7.47 -5.44
N SER A 404 0.09 8.70 -4.94
CA SER A 404 -0.76 9.10 -3.80
C SER A 404 -2.18 9.47 -4.21
N VAL A 405 -2.35 10.21 -5.32
CA VAL A 405 -3.62 10.84 -5.70
C VAL A 405 -4.74 9.81 -5.87
N LEU A 406 -4.49 8.76 -6.65
CA LEU A 406 -5.54 7.82 -7.03
C LEU A 406 -5.97 6.89 -5.87
N PRO A 407 -5.06 6.32 -5.06
CA PRO A 407 -5.45 5.56 -3.86
C PRO A 407 -6.17 6.39 -2.81
N LEU A 408 -5.84 7.67 -2.64
CA LEU A 408 -6.57 8.58 -1.77
C LEU A 408 -8.00 8.80 -2.28
N ALA A 409 -8.17 9.02 -3.60
CA ALA A 409 -9.49 9.15 -4.21
C ALA A 409 -10.33 7.88 -4.02
N LEU A 410 -9.74 6.70 -4.26
CA LEU A 410 -10.40 5.41 -4.04
C LEU A 410 -10.86 5.24 -2.59
N GLN A 411 -9.94 5.43 -1.62
CA GLN A 411 -10.25 5.27 -0.20
C GLN A 411 -11.39 6.20 0.23
N TRP A 412 -11.26 7.49 -0.07
CA TRP A 412 -12.23 8.48 0.37
C TRP A 412 -13.55 8.38 -0.37
N ALA A 413 -13.59 7.88 -1.61
CA ALA A 413 -14.84 7.56 -2.28
C ALA A 413 -15.56 6.38 -1.63
N THR A 414 -14.85 5.29 -1.28
CA THR A 414 -15.47 4.12 -0.63
C THR A 414 -15.86 4.39 0.82
N THR A 415 -15.01 5.11 1.56
CA THR A 415 -15.34 5.57 2.92
C THR A 415 -16.45 6.62 2.89
N GLY A 416 -16.41 7.55 1.93
CA GLY A 416 -17.44 8.56 1.72
C GLY A 416 -18.79 7.94 1.36
N ALA A 417 -18.81 6.91 0.50
CA ALA A 417 -20.01 6.13 0.22
C ALA A 417 -20.59 5.50 1.49
N ALA A 418 -19.75 4.89 2.33
CA ALA A 418 -20.18 4.32 3.61
C ALA A 418 -20.74 5.39 4.58
N ILE A 419 -20.11 6.57 4.62
CA ILE A 419 -20.60 7.70 5.41
C ILE A 419 -21.94 8.19 4.86
N LEU A 420 -22.09 8.38 3.55
CA LEU A 420 -23.33 8.84 2.91
C LEU A 420 -24.51 7.91 3.18
N VAL A 421 -24.28 6.59 3.13
CA VAL A 421 -25.31 5.59 3.45
C VAL A 421 -25.91 5.83 4.83
N VAL A 422 -25.07 6.18 5.82
CA VAL A 422 -25.51 6.31 7.22
C VAL A 422 -25.82 7.76 7.62
N TRP A 423 -25.25 8.75 6.93
CA TRP A 423 -25.51 10.16 7.23
C TRP A 423 -26.94 10.57 6.88
N TYR A 424 -27.50 9.96 5.83
CA TYR A 424 -28.83 10.25 5.33
C TYR A 424 -29.88 9.18 5.70
N THR A 425 -29.56 8.23 6.58
CA THR A 425 -30.63 7.49 7.27
C THR A 425 -31.41 8.45 8.18
N PRO A 426 -32.71 8.16 8.47
CA PRO A 426 -33.52 8.99 9.35
C PRO A 426 -32.77 9.34 10.64
N THR A 427 -32.79 10.64 11.00
CA THR A 427 -31.83 11.37 11.88
C THR A 427 -30.55 11.84 11.18
N VAL A 428 -30.70 12.79 10.25
CA VAL A 428 -29.59 13.30 9.43
C VAL A 428 -28.48 13.90 10.29
N GLY A 429 -27.25 13.40 10.14
CA GLY A 429 -26.09 13.95 10.82
C GLY A 429 -24.99 12.94 11.13
N LEU A 430 -24.05 13.37 11.97
CA LEU A 430 -22.94 12.53 12.43
C LEU A 430 -23.39 11.66 13.61
N GLY A 431 -23.62 10.38 13.35
CA GLY A 431 -23.83 9.34 14.36
C GLY A 431 -22.59 8.46 14.60
N CYS A 432 -22.74 7.43 15.43
CA CYS A 432 -21.62 6.54 15.81
C CYS A 432 -21.09 5.74 14.63
N ARG A 433 -21.98 5.27 13.75
CA ARG A 433 -21.64 4.51 12.53
C ARG A 433 -20.80 5.35 11.56
N SER A 434 -21.29 6.54 11.21
CA SER A 434 -20.58 7.46 10.31
C SER A 434 -19.24 7.94 10.89
N LEU A 435 -19.16 8.17 12.21
CA LEU A 435 -17.91 8.54 12.86
C LEU A 435 -16.85 7.44 12.75
N VAL A 436 -17.24 6.18 12.93
CA VAL A 436 -16.31 5.05 12.81
C VAL A 436 -15.72 4.94 11.41
N TYR A 437 -16.53 5.10 10.36
CA TYR A 437 -16.02 5.11 8.98
C TYR A 437 -15.13 6.32 8.71
N LEU A 438 -15.49 7.50 9.22
CA LEU A 438 -14.68 8.71 9.11
C LEU A 438 -13.30 8.52 9.77
N LEU A 439 -13.27 7.96 10.99
CA LEU A 439 -12.04 7.62 11.70
C LEU A 439 -11.22 6.59 10.92
N TYR A 440 -11.85 5.57 10.34
CA TYR A 440 -11.17 4.58 9.50
C TYR A 440 -10.45 5.22 8.30
N GLY A 441 -11.14 6.10 7.57
CA GLY A 441 -10.56 6.84 6.44
C GLY A 441 -9.41 7.77 6.85
N ALA A 442 -9.59 8.51 7.95
CA ALA A 442 -8.57 9.40 8.49
C ALA A 442 -7.33 8.62 8.97
N MET A 443 -7.52 7.56 9.76
CA MET A 443 -6.42 6.71 10.25
C MET A 443 -5.68 6.03 9.10
N SER A 444 -6.38 5.52 8.09
CA SER A 444 -5.78 4.94 6.88
C SER A 444 -4.84 5.94 6.18
N THR A 445 -5.28 7.20 6.06
CA THR A 445 -4.49 8.30 5.45
C THR A 445 -3.26 8.63 6.29
N ILE A 446 -3.41 8.72 7.63
CA ILE A 446 -2.30 8.99 8.56
C ILE A 446 -1.27 7.86 8.52
N VAL A 447 -1.71 6.59 8.53
CA VAL A 447 -0.81 5.43 8.41
C VAL A 447 0.03 5.53 7.15
N TRP A 448 -0.60 5.78 5.99
CA TRP A 448 0.11 5.93 4.73
C TRP A 448 1.15 7.06 4.79
N MET A 449 0.77 8.25 5.28
CA MET A 449 1.67 9.39 5.43
C MET A 449 2.87 9.06 6.33
N MET A 450 2.63 8.43 7.49
CA MET A 450 3.70 8.07 8.43
C MET A 450 4.70 7.10 7.81
N LEU A 451 4.21 6.07 7.10
CA LEU A 451 5.05 5.04 6.51
C LEU A 451 5.85 5.55 5.30
N VAL A 452 5.24 6.34 4.43
CA VAL A 452 5.95 6.98 3.31
C VAL A 452 7.00 7.96 3.82
N LEU A 453 6.66 8.82 4.79
CA LEU A 453 7.61 9.75 5.38
C LEU A 453 8.76 9.03 6.09
N SER A 454 8.48 7.91 6.76
CA SER A 454 9.50 7.05 7.35
C SER A 454 10.48 6.54 6.29
N SER A 455 10.01 6.06 5.13
CA SER A 455 10.88 5.60 4.05
C SER A 455 11.78 6.72 3.51
N ILE A 456 11.23 7.92 3.29
CA ILE A 456 12.00 9.09 2.84
C ILE A 456 13.13 9.42 3.83
N LEU A 457 12.81 9.44 5.14
CA LEU A 457 13.78 9.74 6.20
C LEU A 457 14.84 8.64 6.35
N SER A 458 14.45 7.37 6.26
CA SER A 458 15.38 6.23 6.26
C SER A 458 16.34 6.30 5.07
N HIS A 459 15.84 6.58 3.86
CA HIS A 459 16.66 6.72 2.66
C HIS A 459 17.61 7.92 2.75
N TYR A 460 17.11 9.08 3.19
CA TYR A 460 17.92 10.26 3.43
C TYR A 460 19.06 9.98 4.42
N ALA A 461 18.76 9.26 5.51
CA ALA A 461 19.75 8.95 6.53
C ALA A 461 20.77 7.89 6.13
N ALA A 462 20.45 7.05 5.14
CA ALA A 462 21.37 6.05 4.58
C ALA A 462 22.31 6.64 3.54
N TYR A 463 21.85 7.67 2.81
CA TYR A 463 22.60 8.27 1.73
C TYR A 463 22.69 9.80 1.88
N PRO A 464 23.37 10.32 2.91
CA PRO A 464 23.63 11.75 3.03
C PRO A 464 24.38 12.26 1.79
N ASP A 465 24.03 13.48 1.36
CA ASP A 465 24.50 14.09 0.12
C ASP A 465 26.04 14.08 0.02
N GLN A 466 26.58 13.39 -0.99
CA GLN A 466 28.00 13.10 -1.14
C GLN A 466 28.78 14.25 -1.83
N ARG A 467 28.24 15.48 -1.79
CA ARG A 467 28.80 16.68 -2.44
C ARG A 467 30.18 17.11 -1.92
N TYR A 468 30.74 16.47 -0.89
CA TYR A 468 32.01 16.86 -0.28
C TYR A 468 33.17 15.85 -0.41
N THR A 469 33.02 14.70 -1.08
CA THR A 469 34.10 13.66 -1.11
C THR A 469 34.94 13.64 -2.39
N LEU A 470 34.88 14.67 -3.24
CA LEU A 470 35.80 14.81 -4.37
C LEU A 470 37.11 15.46 -3.92
N TYR A 471 37.92 14.72 -3.17
CA TYR A 471 39.37 14.91 -3.21
C TYR A 471 39.96 13.85 -4.15
N PRO A 472 40.78 14.26 -5.13
CA PRO A 472 41.19 13.37 -6.22
C PRO A 472 42.17 12.32 -5.70
N TYR A 473 41.81 11.04 -5.87
CA TYR A 473 42.78 9.95 -5.91
C TYR A 473 43.65 10.11 -7.16
N ARG A 474 44.63 11.02 -7.09
CA ARG A 474 45.59 11.31 -8.17
C ARG A 474 47.00 11.37 -7.60
N ARG A 475 47.53 10.20 -7.19
CA ARG A 475 48.94 9.79 -6.99
C ARG A 475 48.88 8.48 -6.19
N HIS A 476 49.31 7.33 -6.68
CA HIS A 476 50.69 7.05 -7.05
C HIS A 476 50.78 5.96 -8.11
N ALA A 477 51.56 6.25 -9.15
CA ALA A 477 52.14 5.26 -10.02
C ALA A 477 53.24 4.47 -9.30
N SER A 478 53.43 3.24 -9.76
CA SER A 478 54.66 2.42 -9.71
C SER A 478 55.18 1.92 -8.36
N TYR A 479 54.83 0.66 -8.03
CA TYR A 479 55.75 -0.28 -7.38
C TYR A 479 55.59 -1.68 -7.98
N PRO A 480 56.70 -2.40 -8.27
CA PRO A 480 56.65 -3.75 -8.79
C PRO A 480 56.27 -4.75 -7.68
N PHE A 481 55.35 -5.65 -8.00
CA PHE A 481 54.86 -6.69 -7.11
C PHE A 481 55.96 -7.73 -6.85
N ARG A 482 56.44 -7.84 -5.61
CA ARG A 482 57.27 -8.95 -5.14
C ARG A 482 56.47 -9.79 -4.14
N ARG A 483 56.36 -11.09 -4.41
CA ARG A 483 55.72 -12.10 -3.54
C ARG A 483 56.34 -12.07 -2.13
N HIS A 484 55.50 -11.89 -1.10
CA HIS A 484 55.31 -12.79 0.04
C HIS A 484 54.59 -12.09 1.20
N ALA A 485 53.90 -12.92 1.99
CA ALA A 485 53.38 -12.72 3.34
C ALA A 485 51.89 -12.34 3.49
N SER A 486 51.21 -13.28 4.12
CA SER A 486 49.89 -13.24 4.73
C SER A 486 49.70 -11.99 5.61
N TYR A 487 48.67 -11.19 5.32
CA TYR A 487 48.22 -10.13 6.22
C TYR A 487 46.82 -10.44 6.77
N PRO A 488 46.61 -10.31 8.09
CA PRO A 488 45.32 -10.53 8.71
C PRO A 488 44.37 -9.36 8.39
N TYR A 489 43.12 -9.70 8.08
CA TYR A 489 42.01 -8.80 7.82
C TYR A 489 41.74 -7.89 9.04
N ARG A 490 42.39 -6.73 9.10
CA ARG A 490 42.10 -5.69 10.10
C ARG A 490 41.06 -4.75 9.53
N ARG A 491 39.84 -4.93 10.05
CA ARG A 491 38.67 -4.03 10.07
C ARG A 491 39.08 -2.55 9.93
N LEU A 492 39.03 -2.02 8.70
CA LEU A 492 39.20 -0.59 8.43
C LEU A 492 37.92 0.12 8.81
N ALA A 493 37.96 0.69 10.01
CA ALA A 493 36.98 1.61 10.52
C ALA A 493 36.78 2.78 9.56
N HIS A 494 35.52 3.19 9.44
CA HIS A 494 35.05 4.44 8.87
C HIS A 494 36.06 5.58 9.11
N THR A 495 36.68 6.06 8.03
CA THR A 495 37.40 7.32 8.04
C THR A 495 36.43 8.46 8.35
N SER A 496 36.83 9.27 9.33
CA SER A 496 36.11 10.38 9.95
C SER A 496 35.30 11.25 8.98
N TYR A 497 34.04 11.48 9.34
CA TYR A 497 33.10 12.42 8.69
C TYR A 497 33.18 13.78 9.41
N PRO A 498 33.09 14.93 8.72
CA PRO A 498 32.99 16.23 9.38
C PRO A 498 31.64 16.39 10.11
N ASP A 499 31.71 16.86 11.35
CA ASP A 499 30.72 16.73 12.44
C ASP A 499 29.35 17.44 12.28
N GLY A 500 29.12 18.25 11.24
CA GLY A 500 27.89 19.05 11.11
C GLY A 500 26.61 18.25 10.72
N HIS A 501 26.76 17.13 10.01
CA HIS A 501 25.63 16.35 9.46
C HIS A 501 25.17 15.18 10.37
N LEU A 502 25.98 14.81 11.38
CA LEU A 502 25.69 13.71 12.28
C LEU A 502 24.39 13.85 13.09
N PRO A 503 24.02 15.04 13.64
CA PRO A 503 22.80 15.17 14.43
C PRO A 503 21.54 15.10 13.58
N ALA A 504 21.54 15.71 12.39
CA ALA A 504 20.40 15.68 11.47
C ALA A 504 20.14 14.27 10.92
N VAL A 505 21.19 13.53 10.55
CA VAL A 505 21.08 12.13 10.12
C VAL A 505 20.59 11.25 11.27
N ARG A 506 21.11 11.44 12.49
CA ARG A 506 20.65 10.70 13.67
C ARG A 506 19.18 10.99 13.99
N LEU A 507 18.77 12.26 13.94
CA LEU A 507 17.37 12.67 14.12
C LEU A 507 16.47 12.03 13.06
N ALA A 508 16.87 12.05 11.78
CA ALA A 508 16.14 11.41 10.69
C ALA A 508 15.96 9.90 10.93
N LYS A 509 17.00 9.18 11.38
CA LYS A 509 16.89 7.75 11.75
C LYS A 509 15.91 7.52 12.90
N VAL A 510 15.96 8.35 13.94
CA VAL A 510 15.05 8.24 15.09
C VAL A 510 13.60 8.51 14.66
N LEU A 511 13.37 9.60 13.92
CA LEU A 511 12.05 9.95 13.40
C LEU A 511 11.51 8.88 12.44
N ALA A 512 12.34 8.36 11.53
CA ALA A 512 11.96 7.28 10.63
C ALA A 512 11.48 6.04 11.41
N ASN A 513 12.20 5.66 12.46
CA ASN A 513 11.82 4.53 13.31
C ASN A 513 10.53 4.80 14.09
N VAL A 514 10.36 5.99 14.68
CA VAL A 514 9.15 6.37 15.41
C VAL A 514 7.93 6.36 14.49
N LEU A 515 8.03 6.98 13.32
CA LEU A 515 6.96 7.01 12.32
C LEU A 515 6.61 5.62 11.81
N ARG A 516 7.60 4.75 11.59
CA ARG A 516 7.36 3.37 11.15
C ARG A 516 6.62 2.55 12.20
N TRP A 517 7.12 2.55 13.43
CA TRP A 517 6.48 1.83 14.53
C TRP A 517 5.09 2.38 14.84
N GLY A 518 4.95 3.71 14.83
CA GLY A 518 3.67 4.38 15.01
C GLY A 518 2.67 4.03 13.90
N GLY A 519 3.08 4.15 12.63
CA GLY A 519 2.25 3.83 11.47
C GLY A 519 1.80 2.38 11.43
N LYS A 520 2.70 1.42 11.71
CA LYS A 520 2.34 0.00 11.83
C LYS A 520 1.37 -0.26 12.97
N SER A 521 1.61 0.34 14.13
CA SER A 521 0.72 0.17 15.30
C SER A 521 -0.66 0.73 15.03
N LEU A 522 -0.73 1.91 14.42
CA LEU A 522 -1.98 2.54 14.04
C LEU A 522 -2.72 1.72 12.96
N ALA A 523 -2.00 1.12 12.00
CA ALA A 523 -2.59 0.23 11.00
C ALA A 523 -3.21 -1.02 11.63
N VAL A 524 -2.53 -1.65 12.60
CA VAL A 524 -3.07 -2.80 13.35
C VAL A 524 -4.35 -2.41 14.08
N VAL A 525 -4.33 -1.27 14.75
CA VAL A 525 -5.50 -0.73 15.44
C VAL A 525 -6.64 -0.46 14.45
N ASN A 526 -6.35 0.24 13.34
CA ASN A 526 -7.36 0.60 12.35
C ASN A 526 -7.98 -0.63 11.67
N ALA A 527 -7.16 -1.65 11.36
CA ALA A 527 -7.62 -2.92 10.80
C ALA A 527 -8.53 -3.68 11.77
N PHE A 528 -8.16 -3.72 13.05
CA PHE A 528 -9.00 -4.33 14.08
C PHE A 528 -10.30 -3.56 14.26
N CYS A 529 -10.24 -2.23 14.35
CA CYS A 529 -11.40 -1.37 14.49
C CYS A 529 -12.40 -1.55 13.35
N ILE A 530 -11.96 -1.61 12.08
CA ILE A 530 -12.91 -1.74 10.95
C ILE A 530 -13.60 -3.10 10.92
N VAL A 531 -12.89 -4.19 11.27
CA VAL A 531 -13.49 -5.54 11.34
C VAL A 531 -14.47 -5.63 12.51
N VAL A 532 -14.07 -5.17 13.69
CA VAL A 532 -14.94 -5.16 14.88
C VAL A 532 -16.15 -4.28 14.66
N SER A 533 -15.97 -3.11 14.04
CA SER A 533 -17.08 -2.22 13.74
C SER A 533 -18.07 -2.84 12.76
N GLY A 534 -17.59 -3.54 11.73
CA GLY A 534 -18.46 -4.33 10.87
C GLY A 534 -19.30 -5.34 11.67
N MET A 535 -18.68 -6.06 12.62
CA MET A 535 -19.40 -6.98 13.50
C MET A 535 -20.41 -6.28 14.40
N LEU A 536 -20.03 -5.18 15.05
CA LEU A 536 -20.89 -4.42 15.98
C LEU A 536 -22.10 -3.80 15.26
N GLN A 537 -21.98 -3.49 13.97
CA GLN A 537 -23.10 -3.04 13.16
C GLN A 537 -24.16 -4.12 12.98
N PHE A 538 -23.77 -5.40 12.97
CA PHE A 538 -24.71 -6.51 12.81
C PHE A 538 -25.37 -6.91 14.13
N THR A 539 -24.86 -6.44 15.27
CA THR A 539 -25.39 -6.75 16.61
C THR A 539 -26.37 -5.70 17.16
N ASN A 540 -26.88 -4.77 16.33
CA ASN A 540 -27.68 -3.59 16.73
C ASN A 540 -27.02 -2.68 17.78
N VAL A 541 -25.70 -2.82 18.01
CA VAL A 541 -24.99 -2.04 19.04
C VAL A 541 -24.96 -0.56 18.65
N TYR A 542 -24.83 -0.28 17.35
CA TYR A 542 -24.87 1.10 16.88
C TYR A 542 -26.26 1.73 16.87
N ASP A 543 -27.34 0.94 16.77
CA ASP A 543 -28.71 1.48 16.88
C ASP A 543 -29.00 2.00 18.28
N ASN A 544 -28.33 1.45 19.29
CA ASN A 544 -28.48 1.91 20.67
C ASN A 544 -27.47 2.99 21.04
N CYS A 545 -26.51 3.30 20.16
CA CYS A 545 -25.51 4.32 20.42
C CYS A 545 -26.15 5.71 20.35
N TYR A 546 -26.17 6.42 21.48
CA TYR A 546 -26.88 7.68 21.61
C TYR A 546 -28.33 7.61 21.11
N CYS A 547 -29.07 6.52 21.38
CA CYS A 547 -30.45 6.33 20.89
C CYS A 547 -30.60 6.50 19.37
N ASN A 548 -29.70 5.90 18.60
CA ASN A 548 -29.60 6.07 17.15
C ASN A 548 -29.54 7.52 16.65
N SER A 549 -29.35 8.49 17.55
CA SER A 549 -29.46 9.90 17.23
C SER A 549 -28.10 10.50 16.88
N SER A 550 -28.13 11.55 16.06
CA SER A 550 -26.95 12.26 15.58
C SER A 550 -26.34 13.21 16.63
N VAL A 551 -26.23 12.79 17.91
CA VAL A 551 -25.69 13.60 19.04
C VAL A 551 -24.30 14.14 18.78
N LEU A 552 -23.45 13.38 18.09
CA LEU A 552 -22.08 13.79 17.83
C LEU A 552 -22.00 14.97 16.86
N GLY A 553 -23.00 15.14 15.98
CA GLY A 553 -23.10 16.27 15.06
C GLY A 553 -23.99 17.41 15.56
N LEU A 554 -25.13 17.09 16.18
CA LEU A 554 -26.16 18.05 16.60
C LEU A 554 -26.04 18.51 18.06
N GLY A 555 -25.29 17.79 18.88
CA GLY A 555 -25.25 18.00 20.33
C GLY A 555 -26.46 17.39 21.05
N ALA A 556 -26.33 17.19 22.36
CA ALA A 556 -27.35 16.51 23.17
C ALA A 556 -28.68 17.26 23.30
N ASP A 557 -28.69 18.57 22.99
CA ASP A 557 -29.87 19.43 23.13
C ASP A 557 -30.76 19.43 21.88
N TYR A 558 -30.16 19.17 20.71
CA TYR A 558 -30.84 19.23 19.41
C TYR A 558 -30.94 17.87 18.71
N ALA A 559 -30.25 16.85 19.22
CA ALA A 559 -30.34 15.51 18.68
C ALA A 559 -31.71 14.88 18.95
N TYR A 560 -32.16 14.10 17.98
CA TYR A 560 -33.44 13.41 17.99
C TYR A 560 -33.31 12.05 17.30
N ASP A 561 -34.24 11.16 17.62
CA ASP A 561 -34.40 9.85 16.99
C ASP A 561 -35.69 9.82 16.16
N ILE A 562 -35.71 9.07 15.05
CA ILE A 562 -36.90 8.87 14.21
C ILE A 562 -37.24 7.39 14.19
N ILE A 563 -38.40 7.04 14.76
CA ILE A 563 -38.88 5.65 14.87
C ILE A 563 -39.76 5.28 13.69
N PHE A 564 -40.66 6.18 13.29
CA PHE A 564 -41.53 6.01 12.12
C PHE A 564 -41.13 6.99 11.03
N PRO A 565 -40.23 6.60 10.11
CA PRO A 565 -39.81 7.48 9.02
C PRO A 565 -40.98 7.76 8.08
N SER A 566 -41.11 9.02 7.65
CA SER A 566 -42.06 9.41 6.62
C SER A 566 -41.62 8.94 5.23
N ASP A 567 -42.56 8.83 4.28
CA ASP A 567 -42.27 8.44 2.88
C ASP A 567 -41.17 9.32 2.25
N SER A 568 -41.21 10.63 2.52
CA SER A 568 -40.18 11.58 2.04
C SER A 568 -38.77 11.26 2.55
N GLN A 569 -38.64 10.79 3.79
CA GLN A 569 -37.35 10.40 4.39
C GLN A 569 -36.88 9.06 3.84
N VAL A 570 -37.80 8.12 3.57
CA VAL A 570 -37.49 6.86 2.91
C VAL A 570 -36.97 7.12 1.50
N ASP A 571 -37.60 8.02 0.75
CA ASP A 571 -37.14 8.41 -0.59
C ASP A 571 -35.78 9.12 -0.57
N GLN A 572 -35.57 10.02 0.40
CA GLN A 572 -34.26 10.65 0.59
C GLN A 572 -33.16 9.61 0.92
N THR A 573 -33.47 8.66 1.81
CA THR A 573 -32.55 7.57 2.18
C THR A 573 -32.23 6.71 0.96
N ARG A 574 -33.25 6.33 0.18
CA ARG A 574 -33.09 5.57 -1.07
C ARG A 574 -32.18 6.31 -2.06
N ALA A 575 -32.40 7.61 -2.26
CA ALA A 575 -31.57 8.42 -3.15
C ALA A 575 -30.11 8.51 -2.68
N ALA A 576 -29.89 8.69 -1.38
CA ALA A 576 -28.54 8.72 -0.80
C ALA A 576 -27.83 7.36 -0.92
N TRP A 577 -28.55 6.26 -0.70
CA TRP A 577 -28.01 4.90 -0.85
C TRP A 577 -27.65 4.60 -2.31
N ALA A 578 -28.48 5.01 -3.27
CA ALA A 578 -28.17 4.91 -4.69
C ALA A 578 -26.95 5.78 -5.07
N GLY A 579 -26.88 7.02 -4.56
CA GLY A 579 -25.73 7.91 -4.77
C GLY A 579 -24.43 7.34 -4.21
N ALA A 580 -24.46 6.76 -3.01
CA ALA A 580 -23.32 6.10 -2.40
C ALA A 580 -22.85 4.88 -3.20
N LEU A 581 -23.79 4.07 -3.71
CA LEU A 581 -23.48 2.94 -4.59
C LEU A 581 -22.77 3.41 -5.86
N VAL A 582 -23.31 4.43 -6.54
CA VAL A 582 -22.70 5.00 -7.75
C VAL A 582 -21.29 5.51 -7.44
N LEU A 583 -21.11 6.27 -6.36
CA LEU A 583 -19.81 6.78 -5.95
C LEU A 583 -18.79 5.67 -5.72
N GLY A 584 -19.16 4.62 -4.97
CA GLY A 584 -18.29 3.50 -4.66
C GLY A 584 -17.94 2.66 -5.91
N CYS A 585 -18.96 2.26 -6.69
CA CYS A 585 -18.76 1.42 -7.87
C CYS A 585 -18.03 2.14 -9.00
N VAL A 586 -18.39 3.39 -9.32
CA VAL A 586 -17.73 4.16 -10.38
C VAL A 586 -16.27 4.43 -10.02
N THR A 587 -15.97 4.75 -8.76
CA THR A 587 -14.57 4.99 -8.35
C THR A 587 -13.76 3.71 -8.36
N SER A 588 -14.30 2.59 -7.86
CA SER A 588 -13.61 1.29 -7.92
C SER A 588 -13.40 0.82 -9.37
N GLY A 589 -14.42 0.94 -10.22
CA GLY A 589 -14.32 0.61 -11.65
C GLY A 589 -13.33 1.51 -12.39
N GLY A 590 -13.37 2.82 -12.14
CA GLY A 590 -12.44 3.79 -12.70
C GLY A 590 -10.99 3.52 -12.26
N PHE A 591 -10.78 3.11 -11.02
CA PHE A 591 -9.47 2.70 -10.52
C PHE A 591 -8.94 1.45 -11.26
N ILE A 592 -9.77 0.42 -11.44
CA ILE A 592 -9.42 -0.78 -12.23
C ILE A 592 -9.09 -0.41 -13.67
N PHE A 593 -9.94 0.40 -14.30
CA PHE A 593 -9.74 0.87 -15.67
C PHE A 593 -8.43 1.66 -15.80
N TYR A 594 -8.10 2.50 -14.83
CA TYR A 594 -6.84 3.23 -14.83
C TYR A 594 -5.61 2.32 -14.68
N ILE A 595 -5.66 1.29 -13.83
CA ILE A 595 -4.59 0.29 -13.74
C ILE A 595 -4.41 -0.41 -15.09
N TYR A 596 -5.52 -0.82 -15.70
CA TYR A 596 -5.53 -1.47 -17.01
C TYR A 596 -4.84 -0.60 -18.07
N LEU A 597 -5.23 0.69 -18.16
CA LEU A 597 -4.56 1.65 -19.03
C LEU A 597 -3.08 1.83 -18.68
N LEU A 598 -2.71 1.78 -17.40
CA LEU A 598 -1.33 1.93 -17.01
C LEU A 598 -0.46 0.71 -17.39
N ASN A 599 -1.03 -0.49 -17.42
CA ASN A 599 -0.34 -1.73 -17.77
C ASN A 599 -0.23 -1.93 -19.29
N ASP A 600 -1.30 -1.68 -20.05
CA ASP A 600 -1.35 -1.99 -21.48
C ASP A 600 -0.75 -0.90 -22.37
N LEU A 601 -0.75 0.36 -21.93
CA LEU A 601 -0.17 1.43 -22.74
C LEU A 601 1.36 1.35 -22.71
N PRO A 602 2.02 1.31 -23.88
CA PRO A 602 3.47 1.39 -23.93
C PRO A 602 3.94 2.66 -23.20
N PRO A 603 5.16 2.64 -22.66
CA PRO A 603 5.77 3.84 -22.11
C PRO A 603 5.86 4.92 -23.20
N LYS A 604 4.85 5.81 -23.28
CA LYS A 604 4.87 6.98 -24.16
C LYS A 604 5.93 7.97 -23.76
#